data_AF-A0A0E0LNY4-F1
#
_entry.id   AF-A0A0E0LNY4-F1
#
_cell.length_a   1.000
_cell.length_b   1.000
_cell.length_c   1.000
_cell.angle_alpha   90.00
_cell.angle_beta   90.00
_cell.angle_gamma   90.00
#
_symmetry.space_group_name_H-M   'P 1'
#
loop_
_entity.id
_entity.type
_entity.pdbx_description
1 polymer ?
#
loop_
_entity_poly.entity_id
_entity_poly.type
_entity_poly.pdbx_seq_one_letter_code
_entity_poly.pdbx_strand_id
1 'polypeptide(L)'
;MAESGSARERREEGKKGEEEEEDDVVCLDPSFFVDRSYEMTTFTFGSQVLHLLCLRAASTDYDLTGQLVWPGAVLMNTYLSEHPETVKDHSVIELGSGIIKKNIEMQSCSGSANAVLTAEKLEWGNYVHISNIIEKHPSGFDLILGADIYILLFYFARGFFVFRPVNVDSYWLMYHELNMDVLVVKEAEKHGMHVKEVDGTRTTISNLEGVIYDITLK
;
A
#
# COMPACT_ATOMS: atom_id res chain seq x y z
N MET A 1 27.98 80.66 22.85
CA MET A 1 28.36 79.79 23.98
C MET A 1 27.10 79.41 24.71
N ALA A 2 26.61 78.20 24.47
CA ALA A 2 25.49 77.60 25.18
C ALA A 2 25.99 76.23 25.62
N GLU A 3 25.91 75.90 26.91
CA GLU A 3 25.64 74.55 27.40
C GLU A 3 25.54 74.43 28.93
N SER A 4 24.86 73.34 29.33
CA SER A 4 24.54 72.80 30.66
C SER A 4 23.35 73.47 31.37
N GLY A 5 22.17 72.86 31.53
CA GLY A 5 21.79 71.44 31.45
C GLY A 5 21.76 70.83 32.85
N SER A 6 20.62 70.90 33.54
CA SER A 6 20.36 70.14 34.78
C SER A 6 19.13 69.25 34.58
N ALA A 7 19.34 67.97 34.90
CA ALA A 7 18.54 66.83 34.50
C ALA A 7 17.18 66.77 35.21
N ARG A 8 16.14 66.50 34.40
CA ARG A 8 14.78 66.23 34.84
C ARG A 8 14.64 64.71 35.02
N GLU A 9 14.20 64.30 36.21
CA GLU A 9 13.80 62.93 36.55
C GLU A 9 12.94 62.31 35.45
N ARG A 10 13.38 61.15 34.93
CA ARG A 10 12.54 60.28 34.09
C ARG A 10 12.46 58.95 34.82
N ARG A 11 11.27 58.66 35.35
CA ARG A 11 10.92 57.37 35.94
C ARG A 11 11.16 56.28 34.89
N GLU A 12 11.91 55.26 35.28
CA GLU A 12 12.03 54.02 34.52
C GLU A 12 10.67 53.31 34.55
N GLU A 13 10.00 53.27 33.40
CA GLU A 13 8.96 52.27 33.17
C GLU A 13 9.66 50.93 33.04
N GLY A 14 9.57 50.12 34.10
CA GLY A 14 10.01 48.73 34.09
C GLY A 14 9.31 47.99 32.95
N LYS A 15 10.07 47.62 31.93
CA LYS A 15 9.70 46.59 30.96
C LYS A 15 9.36 45.33 31.78
N LYS A 16 8.08 44.99 31.85
CA LYS A 16 7.66 43.62 32.14
C LYS A 16 8.27 42.77 31.04
N GLY A 17 9.27 41.96 31.38
CA GLY A 17 9.62 40.81 30.59
C GLY A 17 8.40 39.90 30.63
N GLU A 18 7.73 39.77 29.48
CA GLU A 18 6.92 38.59 29.23
C GLU A 18 7.95 37.46 29.13
N GLU A 19 8.13 36.73 30.23
CA GLU A 19 8.69 35.39 30.16
C GLU A 19 7.64 34.60 29.37
N GLU A 20 7.89 34.46 28.06
CA GLU A 20 7.25 33.43 27.28
C GLU A 20 7.59 32.12 27.99
N GLU A 21 6.59 31.52 28.65
CA GLU A 21 6.65 30.12 29.05
C GLU A 21 6.91 29.35 27.76
N GLU A 22 8.17 29.00 27.50
CA GLU A 22 8.50 27.94 26.56
C GLU A 22 7.77 26.71 27.09
N ASP A 23 6.57 26.46 26.57
CA ASP A 23 5.93 25.17 26.68
C ASP A 23 7.01 24.15 26.32
N ASP A 24 7.42 23.33 27.30
CA ASP A 24 8.36 22.23 27.11
C ASP A 24 7.76 21.27 26.07
N VAL A 25 7.94 21.59 24.79
CA VAL A 25 7.52 20.75 23.68
C VAL A 25 8.42 19.54 23.74
N VAL A 26 7.88 18.45 24.29
CA VAL A 26 8.52 17.14 24.27
C VAL A 26 8.59 16.69 22.81
N CYS A 27 9.71 17.01 22.16
CA CYS A 27 10.05 16.49 20.84
C CYS A 27 10.34 14.99 20.99
N LEU A 28 9.32 14.16 20.75
CA LEU A 28 9.50 12.72 20.67
C LEU A 28 10.43 12.39 19.50
N ASP A 29 11.38 11.48 19.76
CA ASP A 29 12.25 10.98 18.71
C ASP A 29 11.39 10.30 17.62
N PRO A 30 11.59 10.61 16.32
CA PRO A 30 10.81 10.00 15.24
C PRO A 30 10.81 8.47 15.24
N SER A 31 11.85 7.82 15.79
CA SER A 31 11.89 6.36 15.95
C SER A 31 10.84 5.81 16.90
N PHE A 32 10.27 6.65 17.78
CA PHE A 32 9.17 6.28 18.67
C PHE A 32 7.93 5.78 17.92
N PHE A 33 7.68 6.31 16.72
CA PHE A 33 6.53 5.93 15.90
C PHE A 33 6.83 4.76 14.94
N VAL A 34 8.04 4.22 14.98
CA VAL A 34 8.49 3.18 14.06
C VAL A 34 8.43 1.80 14.71
N ASP A 35 7.48 0.99 14.27
CA ASP A 35 7.47 -0.44 14.61
C ASP A 35 8.64 -1.17 13.93
N ARG A 36 9.42 -1.90 14.72
CA ARG A 36 10.53 -2.76 14.27
C ARG A 36 10.37 -4.20 14.75
N SER A 37 9.23 -4.54 15.34
CA SER A 37 8.92 -5.85 15.93
C SER A 37 8.51 -6.87 14.86
N TYR A 38 9.47 -7.22 14.00
CA TYR A 38 9.26 -8.31 13.05
C TYR A 38 9.11 -9.63 13.78
N GLU A 39 8.04 -10.34 13.47
CA GLU A 39 7.78 -11.68 13.97
C GLU A 39 7.54 -12.65 12.82
N MET A 40 7.97 -13.90 13.01
CA MET A 40 7.66 -14.97 12.07
C MET A 40 6.20 -15.35 12.28
N THR A 41 5.34 -14.96 11.35
CA THR A 41 3.91 -15.25 11.39
C THR A 41 3.59 -16.38 10.41
N THR A 42 2.74 -17.31 10.85
CA THR A 42 2.30 -18.43 10.01
C THR A 42 0.90 -18.16 9.49
N PHE A 43 0.75 -18.18 8.16
CA PHE A 43 -0.51 -18.09 7.47
C PHE A 43 -0.84 -19.42 6.82
N THR A 44 -2.11 -19.83 6.87
CA THR A 44 -2.58 -21.07 6.26
C THR A 44 -3.73 -20.73 5.31
N PHE A 45 -3.57 -21.11 4.05
CA PHE A 45 -4.56 -20.89 2.99
C PHE A 45 -4.78 -22.22 2.26
N GLY A 46 -5.94 -22.83 2.47
CA GLY A 46 -6.20 -24.21 2.02
C GLY A 46 -5.15 -25.18 2.56
N SER A 47 -4.43 -25.87 1.67
CA SER A 47 -3.32 -26.77 2.03
C SER A 47 -1.96 -26.08 2.14
N GLN A 48 -1.87 -24.79 1.80
CA GLN A 48 -0.61 -24.05 1.76
C GLN A 48 -0.32 -23.40 3.10
N VAL A 49 0.93 -23.53 3.55
CA VAL A 49 1.43 -22.91 4.77
C VAL A 49 2.55 -21.95 4.40
N LEU A 50 2.39 -20.68 4.75
CA LEU A 50 3.36 -19.62 4.51
C LEU A 50 3.92 -19.14 5.85
N HIS A 51 5.24 -19.08 5.93
CA HIS A 51 5.95 -18.47 7.05
C HIS A 51 6.52 -17.14 6.57
N LEU A 52 6.01 -16.04 7.11
CA LEU A 52 6.36 -14.70 6.69
C LEU A 52 6.96 -13.92 7.86
N LEU A 53 8.11 -13.29 7.64
CA LEU A 53 8.66 -12.32 8.58
C LEU A 53 8.03 -10.95 8.30
N CYS A 54 7.08 -10.52 9.13
CA CYS A 54 6.35 -9.26 8.97
C CYS A 54 6.22 -8.50 10.30
N LEU A 55 5.90 -7.20 10.23
CA LEU A 55 5.56 -6.39 11.41
C LEU A 55 4.21 -6.82 12.00
N ARG A 56 3.93 -6.40 13.24
CA ARG A 56 2.65 -6.65 13.92
C ARG A 56 1.66 -5.51 13.79
N ALA A 57 2.15 -4.29 13.69
CA ALA A 57 1.32 -3.11 13.62
C ALA A 57 1.81 -2.13 12.54
N ALA A 58 0.86 -1.34 12.03
CA ALA A 58 1.17 -0.20 11.19
C ALA A 58 2.06 0.79 11.92
N SER A 59 3.13 1.19 11.25
CA SER A 59 3.85 2.43 11.56
C SER A 59 3.18 3.58 10.79
N THR A 60 3.26 4.80 11.32
CA THR A 60 2.80 6.01 10.60
C THR A 60 3.73 6.39 9.44
N ASP A 61 4.83 5.67 9.26
CA ASP A 61 5.77 5.86 8.16
C ASP A 61 5.28 5.15 6.89
N TYR A 62 5.09 5.91 5.81
CA TYR A 62 4.56 5.44 4.52
C TYR A 62 5.37 4.27 3.95
N ASP A 63 6.70 4.27 4.14
CA ASP A 63 7.61 3.24 3.62
C ASP A 63 7.51 1.90 4.39
N LEU A 64 6.84 1.88 5.54
CA LEU A 64 6.71 0.69 6.39
C LEU A 64 5.36 -0.01 6.25
N THR A 65 4.39 0.59 5.55
CA THR A 65 3.08 -0.02 5.29
C THR A 65 3.20 -1.33 4.51
N GLY A 66 4.20 -1.45 3.62
CA GLY A 66 4.49 -2.69 2.89
C GLY A 66 5.14 -3.80 3.73
N GLN A 67 5.39 -3.60 5.03
CA GLN A 67 6.02 -4.58 5.91
C GLN A 67 5.01 -5.42 6.71
N LEU A 68 3.71 -5.20 6.49
CA LEU A 68 2.59 -5.86 7.15
C LEU A 68 1.84 -6.75 6.17
N VAL A 69 1.18 -7.77 6.70
CA VAL A 69 0.14 -8.49 5.95
C VAL A 69 -1.19 -7.83 6.27
N TRP A 70 -1.73 -7.11 5.29
CA TRP A 70 -3.00 -6.40 5.43
C TRP A 70 -4.20 -7.36 5.27
N PRO A 71 -5.37 -7.02 5.84
CA PRO A 71 -6.55 -7.89 5.76
C PRO A 71 -7.04 -8.19 4.34
N GLY A 72 -6.89 -7.26 3.38
CA GLY A 72 -7.21 -7.54 1.98
C GLY A 72 -6.31 -8.63 1.38
N ALA A 73 -5.02 -8.65 1.72
CA ALA A 73 -4.11 -9.72 1.31
C ALA A 73 -4.51 -11.07 1.91
N VAL A 74 -5.00 -11.09 3.15
CA VAL A 74 -5.56 -12.31 3.78
C VAL A 74 -6.82 -12.78 3.05
N LEU A 75 -7.73 -11.87 2.71
CA LEU A 75 -8.92 -12.18 1.89
C LEU A 75 -8.50 -12.80 0.55
N MET A 76 -7.46 -12.26 -0.09
CA MET A 76 -7.03 -12.64 -1.44
C MET A 76 -6.51 -14.04 -1.47
N ASN A 77 -5.60 -14.32 -0.56
CA ASN A 77 -4.99 -15.63 -0.45
C ASN A 77 -6.01 -16.68 0.00
N THR A 78 -6.99 -16.31 0.83
CA THR A 78 -8.11 -17.20 1.19
C THR A 78 -8.93 -17.55 -0.06
N TYR A 79 -9.39 -16.55 -0.80
CA TYR A 79 -10.17 -16.75 -2.02
C TYR A 79 -9.44 -17.59 -3.06
N LEU A 80 -8.17 -17.25 -3.35
CA LEU A 80 -7.35 -17.97 -4.33
C LEU A 80 -7.06 -19.42 -3.91
N SER A 81 -7.02 -19.71 -2.61
CA SER A 81 -6.86 -21.09 -2.12
C SER A 81 -8.10 -21.94 -2.32
N GLU A 82 -9.27 -21.32 -2.36
CA GLU A 82 -10.57 -21.97 -2.62
C GLU A 82 -10.88 -22.05 -4.12
N HIS A 83 -10.32 -21.13 -4.91
CA HIS A 83 -10.56 -20.98 -6.36
C HIS A 83 -9.24 -21.01 -7.17
N PRO A 84 -8.46 -22.10 -7.09
CA PRO A 84 -7.15 -22.18 -7.76
C PRO A 84 -7.23 -22.03 -9.28
N GLU A 85 -8.37 -22.34 -9.89
CA GLU A 85 -8.66 -22.12 -11.32
C GLU A 85 -8.56 -20.64 -11.74
N THR A 86 -8.69 -19.70 -10.80
CA THR A 86 -8.56 -18.25 -11.05
C THR A 86 -7.17 -17.89 -11.55
N VAL A 87 -6.13 -18.57 -11.05
CA VAL A 87 -4.71 -18.28 -11.39
C VAL A 87 -4.07 -19.41 -12.19
N LYS A 88 -4.66 -20.61 -12.17
CA LYS A 88 -4.11 -21.76 -12.87
C LYS A 88 -4.05 -21.48 -14.37
N ASP A 89 -2.91 -21.80 -14.98
CA ASP A 89 -2.65 -21.62 -16.41
C ASP A 89 -2.71 -20.16 -16.91
N HIS A 90 -2.70 -19.17 -16.00
CA HIS A 90 -2.64 -17.74 -16.31
C HIS A 90 -1.25 -17.15 -16.01
N SER A 91 -0.81 -16.21 -16.85
CA SER A 91 0.27 -15.28 -16.54
C SER A 91 -0.24 -14.20 -15.59
N VAL A 92 0.33 -14.10 -14.38
CA VAL A 92 -0.17 -13.22 -13.32
C VAL A 92 0.88 -12.18 -12.94
N ILE A 93 0.44 -10.93 -12.76
CA ILE A 93 1.22 -9.88 -12.09
C ILE A 93 0.47 -9.39 -10.84
N GLU A 94 1.16 -9.38 -9.71
CA GLU A 94 0.67 -8.78 -8.48
C GLU A 94 1.31 -7.40 -8.29
N LEU A 95 0.48 -6.39 -8.02
CA LEU A 95 0.90 -5.03 -7.79
C LEU A 95 0.80 -4.69 -6.31
N GLY A 96 1.83 -4.03 -5.77
CA GLY A 96 1.90 -3.70 -4.34
C GLY A 96 2.06 -4.90 -3.42
N SER A 97 2.83 -5.91 -3.85
CA SER A 97 3.08 -7.17 -3.14
C SER A 97 3.78 -7.05 -1.76
N GLY A 98 4.13 -5.84 -1.33
CA GLY A 98 4.62 -5.55 0.03
C GLY A 98 5.75 -6.47 0.49
N ILE A 99 5.48 -7.24 1.55
CA ILE A 99 6.47 -8.07 2.25
C ILE A 99 6.96 -9.26 1.40
N ILE A 100 6.32 -9.54 0.26
CA ILE A 100 6.62 -10.68 -0.61
C ILE A 100 8.07 -10.65 -1.10
N LYS A 101 8.60 -9.48 -1.51
CA LYS A 101 9.99 -9.39 -2.02
C LYS A 101 11.02 -9.87 -0.98
N LYS A 102 10.85 -9.45 0.28
CA LYS A 102 11.73 -9.85 1.39
C LYS A 102 11.62 -11.35 1.68
N ASN A 103 10.44 -11.94 1.46
CA ASN A 103 10.20 -13.36 1.74
C ASN A 103 10.54 -14.30 0.57
N ILE A 104 10.51 -13.83 -0.69
CA ILE A 104 10.94 -14.65 -1.85
C ILE A 104 12.39 -15.10 -1.67
N GLU A 105 13.28 -14.21 -1.23
CA GLU A 105 14.69 -14.54 -0.98
C GLU A 105 14.84 -15.59 0.13
N MET A 106 14.02 -15.52 1.18
CA MET A 106 14.03 -16.50 2.28
C MET A 106 13.44 -17.86 1.87
N GLN A 107 12.44 -17.87 0.99
CA GLN A 107 11.72 -19.08 0.56
C GLN A 107 12.37 -19.79 -0.65
N SER A 108 13.22 -19.10 -1.41
CA SER A 108 14.00 -19.68 -2.53
C SER A 108 14.95 -20.80 -2.11
N CYS A 109 15.21 -20.94 -0.81
CA CYS A 109 15.98 -22.06 -0.24
C CYS A 109 15.17 -23.38 -0.09
N SER A 110 13.87 -23.40 -0.41
CA SER A 110 12.98 -24.56 -0.16
C SER A 110 12.61 -25.41 -1.40
N GLY A 111 13.06 -25.04 -2.60
CA GLY A 111 13.24 -25.97 -3.74
C GLY A 111 12.01 -26.61 -4.40
N SER A 112 10.78 -26.06 -4.31
CA SER A 112 9.59 -26.76 -4.84
C SER A 112 8.64 -26.01 -5.79
N ALA A 113 9.00 -24.83 -6.32
CA ALA A 113 8.10 -24.12 -7.23
C ALA A 113 8.30 -24.52 -8.71
N ASN A 114 7.27 -25.09 -9.33
CA ASN A 114 7.17 -25.31 -10.78
C ASN A 114 6.91 -24.01 -11.58
N ALA A 115 6.65 -22.90 -10.89
CA ALA A 115 6.42 -21.57 -11.48
C ALA A 115 7.59 -20.64 -11.18
N VAL A 116 8.04 -19.88 -12.19
CA VAL A 116 9.09 -18.87 -12.03
C VAL A 116 8.47 -17.63 -11.38
N LEU A 117 8.75 -17.40 -10.10
CA LEU A 117 8.36 -16.18 -9.39
C LEU A 117 9.48 -15.15 -9.51
N THR A 118 9.15 -13.98 -10.06
CA THR A 118 10.05 -12.82 -10.12
C THR A 118 9.47 -11.66 -9.32
N ALA A 119 10.33 -10.90 -8.66
CA ALA A 119 9.95 -9.67 -7.99
C ALA A 119 10.69 -8.49 -8.60
N GLU A 120 9.95 -7.51 -9.11
CA GLU A 120 10.51 -6.31 -9.74
C GLU A 120 10.08 -5.05 -8.99
N LYS A 121 10.95 -4.05 -8.98
CA LYS A 121 10.60 -2.74 -8.42
C LYS A 121 9.70 -2.03 -9.42
N LEU A 122 8.47 -1.73 -9.02
CA LEU A 122 7.55 -0.86 -9.75
C LEU A 122 7.22 0.35 -8.86
N GLU A 123 7.55 1.53 -9.36
CA GLU A 123 7.07 2.79 -8.78
C GLU A 123 5.89 3.24 -9.62
N TRP A 124 4.77 3.53 -8.98
CA TRP A 124 3.54 3.90 -9.69
C TRP A 124 3.76 5.16 -10.54
N GLY A 125 3.40 5.09 -11.82
CA GLY A 125 3.62 6.17 -12.79
C GLY A 125 5.05 6.32 -13.31
N ASN A 126 6.00 5.47 -12.87
CA ASN A 126 7.35 5.46 -13.42
C ASN A 126 7.37 4.65 -14.74
N TYR A 127 7.33 5.37 -15.86
CA TYR A 127 7.31 4.77 -17.20
C TYR A 127 8.52 3.88 -17.51
N VAL A 128 9.70 4.17 -16.94
CA VAL A 128 10.89 3.34 -17.17
C VAL A 128 10.70 1.96 -16.53
N HIS A 129 10.21 1.91 -15.30
CA HIS A 129 9.90 0.64 -14.63
C HIS A 129 8.83 -0.14 -15.39
N ILE A 130 7.78 0.55 -15.85
CA ILE A 130 6.70 -0.07 -16.61
C ILE A 130 7.20 -0.63 -17.94
N SER A 131 7.93 0.16 -18.72
CA SER A 131 8.50 -0.28 -20.01
C SER A 131 9.41 -1.50 -19.84
N ASN A 132 10.27 -1.51 -18.82
CA ASN A 132 11.14 -2.65 -18.55
C ASN A 132 10.35 -3.94 -18.25
N ILE A 133 9.24 -3.85 -17.51
CA ILE A 133 8.37 -5.00 -17.24
C ILE A 133 7.69 -5.47 -18.53
N ILE A 134 7.16 -4.55 -19.33
CA ILE A 134 6.50 -4.87 -20.61
C ILE A 134 7.49 -5.51 -21.60
N GLU A 135 8.73 -5.02 -21.66
CA GLU A 135 9.78 -5.59 -22.52
C GLU A 135 10.15 -7.03 -22.15
N LYS A 136 10.14 -7.35 -20.85
CA LYS A 136 10.36 -8.72 -20.36
C LYS A 136 9.17 -9.65 -20.57
N HIS A 137 7.96 -9.08 -20.60
CA HIS A 137 6.70 -9.79 -20.75
C HIS A 137 5.92 -9.26 -21.97
N PRO A 138 6.42 -9.48 -23.21
CA PRO A 138 5.84 -8.90 -24.42
C PRO A 138 4.43 -9.43 -24.73
N SER A 139 4.09 -10.62 -24.23
CA SER A 139 2.73 -11.19 -24.31
C SER A 139 1.77 -10.59 -23.27
N GLY A 140 2.28 -9.81 -22.31
CA GLY A 140 1.53 -9.28 -21.19
C GLY A 140 1.27 -10.32 -20.09
N PHE A 141 0.23 -10.02 -19.32
CA PHE A 141 -0.31 -10.88 -18.26
C PHE A 141 -1.78 -11.13 -18.60
N ASP A 142 -2.32 -12.26 -18.17
CA ASP A 142 -3.74 -12.57 -18.32
C ASP A 142 -4.54 -12.03 -17.11
N LEU A 143 -3.86 -11.91 -15.96
CA LEU A 143 -4.45 -11.50 -14.68
C LEU A 143 -3.59 -10.48 -13.94
N ILE A 144 -4.23 -9.45 -13.41
CA ILE A 144 -3.60 -8.45 -12.53
C ILE A 144 -4.25 -8.53 -11.15
N LEU A 145 -3.44 -8.75 -10.12
CA LEU A 145 -3.85 -8.81 -8.72
C LEU A 145 -3.38 -7.57 -7.95
N GLY A 146 -4.18 -7.13 -6.98
CA GLY A 146 -3.78 -6.10 -6.03
C GLY A 146 -4.64 -6.13 -4.77
N ALA A 147 -3.99 -6.23 -3.61
CA ALA A 147 -4.63 -6.18 -2.32
C ALA A 147 -4.17 -4.95 -1.54
N ASP A 148 -5.12 -4.20 -0.95
CA ASP A 148 -4.85 -3.07 -0.06
C ASP A 148 -4.09 -1.89 -0.72
N ILE A 149 -4.14 -1.76 -2.05
CA ILE A 149 -3.43 -0.72 -2.82
C ILE A 149 -4.31 0.48 -3.22
N TYR A 150 -5.49 0.65 -2.62
CA TYR A 150 -6.50 1.60 -3.09
C TYR A 150 -6.14 3.08 -2.89
N ILE A 151 -5.34 3.43 -1.88
CA ILE A 151 -4.89 4.83 -1.68
C ILE A 151 -4.06 5.32 -2.88
N LEU A 152 -3.50 4.36 -3.63
CA LEU A 152 -2.74 4.61 -4.83
C LEU A 152 -3.62 4.62 -6.07
N LEU A 153 -4.87 4.13 -6.04
CA LEU A 153 -5.80 4.12 -7.19
C LEU A 153 -6.02 5.54 -7.76
N PHE A 154 -6.03 6.56 -6.89
CA PHE A 154 -6.10 7.97 -7.27
C PHE A 154 -4.88 8.45 -8.08
N TYR A 155 -3.69 7.92 -7.80
CA TYR A 155 -2.47 8.15 -8.59
C TYR A 155 -2.35 7.18 -9.77
N PHE A 156 -3.00 6.02 -9.66
CA PHE A 156 -2.98 4.90 -10.57
C PHE A 156 -3.73 5.17 -11.88
N ALA A 157 -4.82 5.94 -11.82
CA ALA A 157 -5.56 6.44 -12.97
C ALA A 157 -4.71 7.07 -14.09
N ARG A 158 -3.53 7.63 -13.75
CA ARG A 158 -2.57 8.16 -14.74
C ARG A 158 -1.58 7.13 -15.28
N GLY A 159 -1.25 6.09 -14.52
CA GLY A 159 -0.24 5.07 -14.89
C GLY A 159 -0.83 3.76 -15.44
N PHE A 160 -2.09 3.45 -15.13
CA PHE A 160 -2.76 2.22 -15.56
C PHE A 160 -2.94 2.12 -17.07
N PHE A 161 -3.07 3.24 -17.79
CA PHE A 161 -3.09 3.25 -19.26
C PHE A 161 -1.78 2.78 -19.91
N VAL A 162 -0.69 2.65 -19.16
CA VAL A 162 0.60 2.19 -19.69
C VAL A 162 0.65 0.66 -19.71
N PHE A 163 0.05 0.00 -18.72
CA PHE A 163 -0.31 -1.41 -18.83
C PHE A 163 -1.63 -1.48 -19.60
N ARG A 164 -1.56 -1.35 -20.93
CA ARG A 164 -2.48 -2.05 -21.83
C ARG A 164 -1.86 -3.42 -22.12
N PRO A 165 -1.92 -4.39 -21.19
CA PRO A 165 -1.50 -5.73 -21.51
C PRO A 165 -2.37 -6.21 -22.68
N VAL A 166 -1.71 -6.85 -23.64
CA VAL A 166 -2.29 -7.15 -24.94
C VAL A 166 -3.50 -8.10 -24.82
N ASN A 167 -3.64 -8.81 -23.69
CA ASN A 167 -4.72 -9.77 -23.41
C ASN A 167 -5.08 -9.87 -21.90
N VAL A 168 -5.42 -8.78 -21.18
CA VAL A 168 -6.03 -8.96 -19.83
C VAL A 168 -7.54 -9.02 -19.96
N ASP A 169 -8.09 -10.16 -19.54
CA ASP A 169 -9.52 -10.40 -19.50
C ASP A 169 -10.14 -9.97 -18.15
N SER A 170 -9.37 -9.92 -17.05
CA SER A 170 -9.90 -9.60 -15.71
C SER A 170 -8.84 -9.04 -14.75
N TYR A 171 -9.26 -8.12 -13.87
CA TYR A 171 -8.44 -7.50 -12.82
C TYR A 171 -9.09 -7.75 -11.47
N TRP A 172 -8.32 -8.17 -10.47
CA TRP A 172 -8.87 -8.48 -9.15
C TRP A 172 -8.32 -7.50 -8.13
N LEU A 173 -9.19 -6.60 -7.66
CA LEU A 173 -8.86 -5.60 -6.65
C LEU A 173 -9.57 -5.92 -5.35
N MET A 174 -8.83 -5.91 -4.25
CA MET A 174 -9.33 -6.34 -2.96
C MET A 174 -9.20 -5.23 -1.94
N TYR A 175 -10.32 -4.90 -1.31
CA TYR A 175 -10.54 -3.59 -0.70
C TYR A 175 -11.12 -3.65 0.72
N HIS A 176 -10.93 -2.56 1.48
CA HIS A 176 -11.37 -2.31 2.87
C HIS A 176 -11.99 -0.91 3.07
N GLU A 177 -13.22 -0.85 3.62
CA GLU A 177 -13.95 0.29 4.27
C GLU A 177 -15.19 0.87 3.54
N LEU A 178 -16.34 0.94 4.21
CA LEU A 178 -17.69 1.27 3.69
C LEU A 178 -17.84 2.52 2.79
N ASN A 179 -16.86 3.43 2.77
CA ASN A 179 -16.91 4.67 1.98
C ASN A 179 -16.10 4.67 0.68
N MET A 180 -15.16 3.75 0.45
CA MET A 180 -14.36 3.79 -0.80
C MET A 180 -14.84 2.85 -1.91
N ASP A 181 -15.81 1.98 -1.67
CA ASP A 181 -16.50 1.23 -2.73
C ASP A 181 -16.96 2.18 -3.85
N VAL A 182 -17.58 3.29 -3.46
CA VAL A 182 -18.04 4.35 -4.38
C VAL A 182 -16.88 5.01 -5.13
N LEU A 183 -15.72 5.17 -4.50
CA LEU A 183 -14.57 5.85 -5.12
C LEU A 183 -13.84 4.94 -6.12
N VAL A 184 -13.65 3.68 -5.78
CA VAL A 184 -13.08 2.66 -6.68
C VAL A 184 -13.95 2.54 -7.94
N VAL A 185 -15.27 2.37 -7.76
CA VAL A 185 -16.21 2.26 -8.89
C VAL A 185 -16.18 3.52 -9.75
N LYS A 186 -16.28 4.71 -9.15
CA LYS A 186 -16.27 5.98 -9.90
C LYS A 186 -14.98 6.20 -10.69
N GLU A 187 -13.82 5.93 -10.09
CA GLU A 187 -12.54 6.12 -10.78
C GLU A 187 -12.37 5.08 -11.89
N ALA A 188 -12.77 3.83 -11.65
CA ALA A 188 -12.74 2.79 -12.68
C ALA A 188 -13.66 3.15 -13.88
N GLU A 189 -14.89 3.60 -13.61
CA GLU A 189 -15.86 4.00 -14.62
C GLU A 189 -15.36 5.17 -15.48
N LYS A 190 -14.72 6.18 -14.86
CA LYS A 190 -14.08 7.32 -15.55
C LYS A 190 -13.02 6.87 -16.56
N HIS A 191 -12.44 5.68 -16.35
CA HIS A 191 -11.42 5.09 -17.21
C HIS A 191 -11.94 3.97 -18.11
N GLY A 192 -13.26 3.87 -18.27
CA GLY A 192 -13.86 2.92 -19.20
C GLY A 192 -13.81 1.48 -18.70
N MET A 193 -13.66 1.27 -17.40
CA MET A 193 -13.74 -0.06 -16.79
C MET A 193 -15.16 -0.36 -16.30
N HIS A 194 -15.47 -1.64 -16.22
CA HIS A 194 -16.61 -2.18 -15.49
C HIS A 194 -16.09 -2.80 -14.19
N VAL A 195 -16.79 -2.55 -13.08
CA VAL A 195 -16.44 -3.10 -11.76
C VAL A 195 -17.60 -3.96 -11.30
N LYS A 196 -17.31 -5.18 -10.89
CA LYS A 196 -18.28 -6.14 -10.37
C LYS A 196 -17.74 -6.72 -9.07
N GLU A 197 -18.56 -6.72 -8.02
CA GLU A 197 -18.26 -7.50 -6.82
C GLU A 197 -18.32 -9.00 -7.14
N VAL A 198 -17.31 -9.74 -6.68
CA VAL A 198 -17.30 -11.20 -6.80
C VAL A 198 -18.24 -11.78 -5.76
N ASP A 199 -19.22 -12.56 -6.22
CA ASP A 199 -20.31 -13.06 -5.40
C ASP A 199 -19.80 -13.83 -4.18
N GLY A 200 -20.31 -13.50 -2.98
CA GLY A 200 -19.98 -14.20 -1.75
C GLY A 200 -18.63 -13.80 -1.12
N THR A 201 -17.91 -12.84 -1.68
CA THR A 201 -16.59 -12.44 -1.16
C THR A 201 -16.65 -11.33 -0.10
N ARG A 202 -17.74 -10.57 -0.04
CA ARG A 202 -17.92 -9.55 1.00
C ARG A 202 -18.05 -10.20 2.37
N THR A 203 -17.09 -9.91 3.24
CA THR A 203 -17.00 -10.52 4.57
C THR A 203 -16.27 -9.62 5.56
N THR A 204 -16.38 -9.92 6.85
CA THR A 204 -15.62 -9.23 7.90
C THR A 204 -14.36 -10.03 8.23
N ILE A 205 -13.20 -9.40 8.08
CA ILE A 205 -11.90 -9.94 8.53
C ILE A 205 -11.43 -9.11 9.71
N SER A 206 -11.29 -9.76 10.87
CA SER A 206 -11.05 -9.12 12.15
C SER A 206 -12.16 -8.12 12.51
N ASN A 207 -11.96 -6.84 12.28
CA ASN A 207 -12.89 -5.75 12.56
C ASN A 207 -13.17 -4.88 11.31
N LEU A 208 -12.76 -5.36 10.14
CA LEU A 208 -12.78 -4.65 8.87
C LEU A 208 -13.64 -5.41 7.87
N GLU A 209 -14.43 -4.69 7.05
CA GLU A 209 -15.16 -5.30 5.94
C GLU A 209 -14.26 -5.34 4.71
N GLY A 210 -14.11 -6.52 4.14
CA GLY A 210 -13.35 -6.77 2.93
C GLY A 210 -14.23 -7.29 1.80
N VAL A 211 -13.89 -6.94 0.56
CA VAL A 211 -14.59 -7.40 -0.65
C VAL A 211 -13.62 -7.58 -1.82
N ILE A 212 -13.94 -8.51 -2.72
CA ILE A 212 -13.21 -8.74 -3.96
C ILE A 212 -13.99 -8.13 -5.12
N TYR A 213 -13.31 -7.31 -5.92
CA TYR A 213 -13.83 -6.78 -7.17
C TYR A 213 -13.14 -7.44 -8.35
N ASP A 214 -13.94 -7.91 -9.30
CA ASP A 214 -13.56 -8.17 -10.67
C ASP A 214 -13.76 -6.88 -11.49
N ILE A 215 -12.67 -6.35 -12.02
CA ILE A 215 -12.64 -5.15 -12.84
C ILE A 215 -12.27 -5.58 -14.26
N THR A 216 -12.99 -5.11 -15.26
CA THR A 216 -12.74 -5.44 -16.67
C THR A 216 -12.76 -4.18 -17.54
N LEU A 217 -12.03 -4.18 -18.67
CA LEU A 217 -12.11 -3.08 -19.64
C LEU A 217 -13.38 -3.22 -20.49
N LYS A 218 -14.05 -2.10 -20.78
CA LYS A 218 -15.20 -2.05 -21.70
C LYS A 218 -14.78 -2.09 -23.17
#